data_AF-A0A9D4M8W8-F1
#
_entry.id   AF-A0A9D4M8W8-F1
#
_cell.length_a   1.000
_cell.length_b   1.000
_cell.length_c   1.000
_cell.angle_alpha   90.00
_cell.angle_beta   90.00
_cell.angle_gamma   90.00
#
_symmetry.space_group_name_H-M   'P 1'
#
loop_
_entity.id
_entity.type
_entity.pdbx_description
1 polymer ?
#
loop_
_entity_poly.entity_id
_entity_poly.type
_entity_poly.pdbx_seq_one_letter_code
_entity_poly.pdbx_strand_id
1 'polypeptide(L)'
;MGGCRYISCGGYISGGSGNINGGSGYINGGSGYINGGSGYINGGSDYINGGSGYINRDSGYINGGSGYVNCESGYVSGDSGYISGGSGYINGGSGYIIGVSGDINGVSGYINGSSCYINGGNGYISI
;
A
#
# COMPACT_ATOMS: atom_id res chain seq x y z
N MET A 1 -6.59 27.31 6.96
CA MET A 1 -7.10 26.07 7.59
C MET A 1 -5.89 25.18 7.81
N GLY A 2 -5.50 24.99 9.07
CA GLY A 2 -4.18 24.50 9.46
C GLY A 2 -3.99 23.02 9.17
N GLY A 3 -2.93 22.68 8.43
CA GLY A 3 -2.50 21.29 8.28
C GLY A 3 -1.82 20.84 9.55
N CYS A 4 -2.46 19.95 10.30
CA CYS A 4 -1.81 19.28 11.42
C CYS A 4 -0.66 18.43 10.89
N ARG A 5 0.53 18.62 11.45
CA ARG A 5 1.73 17.83 11.16
C ARG A 5 2.08 17.02 12.39
N TYR A 6 1.95 15.70 12.31
CA TYR A 6 2.28 14.78 13.39
C TYR A 6 3.62 14.10 13.07
N ILE A 7 4.61 14.21 13.96
CA ILE A 7 5.95 13.63 13.80
C ILE A 7 6.29 12.81 15.03
N SER A 8 6.54 11.51 14.88
CA SER A 8 7.14 10.69 15.95
C SER A 8 8.13 9.66 15.40
N CYS A 9 9.20 9.40 16.15
CA CYS A 9 10.23 8.41 15.80
C CYS A 9 9.91 6.99 16.32
N GLY A 10 8.79 6.82 17.04
CA GLY A 10 8.34 5.56 17.62
C GLY A 10 7.00 5.71 18.33
N GLY A 11 6.06 4.77 18.14
CA GLY A 11 4.81 4.68 18.92
C GLY A 11 3.52 4.70 18.10
N TYR A 12 2.43 5.16 18.72
CA TYR A 12 1.10 5.27 18.10
C TYR A 12 0.85 6.71 17.65
N ILE A 13 0.57 6.92 16.37
CA ILE A 13 0.19 8.22 15.80
C ILE A 13 -1.22 8.09 15.20
N SER A 14 -2.12 9.00 15.56
CA SER A 14 -3.47 9.04 15.00
C SER A 14 -3.84 10.47 14.60
N GLY A 15 -4.39 10.65 13.40
CA GLY A 15 -4.83 11.95 12.89
C GLY A 15 -5.97 11.83 11.89
N GLY A 16 -6.97 12.72 11.98
CA GLY A 16 -8.14 12.68 11.08
C GLY A 16 -7.90 13.29 9.70
N SER A 17 -7.16 14.40 9.63
CA SER A 17 -6.74 14.99 8.36
C SER A 17 -5.36 15.67 8.45
N GLY A 18 -4.57 15.59 7.39
CA GLY A 18 -3.28 16.28 7.28
C GLY A 18 -2.08 15.39 6.95
N ASN A 19 -0.88 15.86 7.31
CA ASN A 19 0.37 15.16 7.00
C ASN A 19 0.88 14.44 8.25
N ILE A 20 0.97 13.12 8.20
CA ILE A 20 1.49 12.27 9.27
C ILE A 20 2.85 11.73 8.84
N ASN A 21 3.87 11.87 9.69
CA ASN A 21 5.20 11.33 9.47
C ASN A 21 5.65 10.50 10.69
N GLY A 22 5.90 9.21 10.49
CA GLY A 22 6.31 8.29 11.54
C GLY A 22 7.53 7.46 11.13
N GLY A 23 8.50 7.32 12.03
CA GLY A 23 9.66 6.45 11.81
C GLY A 23 9.28 4.97 11.90
N SER A 24 8.89 4.52 13.11
CA SER A 24 8.42 3.16 13.32
C SER A 24 7.19 3.10 14.24
N GLY A 25 6.33 2.10 14.06
CA GLY A 25 5.17 1.88 14.93
C GLY A 25 3.82 1.82 14.21
N TYR A 26 2.77 2.26 14.90
CA TYR A 26 1.39 2.21 14.41
C TYR A 26 0.92 3.61 14.00
N ILE A 27 0.54 3.78 12.74
CA ILE A 27 0.06 5.04 12.19
C ILE A 27 -1.37 4.83 11.69
N ASN A 28 -2.29 5.66 12.17
CA ASN A 28 -3.68 5.69 11.72
C ASN A 28 -4.02 7.10 11.17
N GLY A 29 -4.43 7.18 9.92
CA GLY A 29 -4.83 8.41 9.24
C GLY A 29 -6.21 8.31 8.60
N GLY A 30 -6.94 9.43 8.55
CA GLY A 30 -8.20 9.51 7.82
C GLY A 30 -8.06 9.97 6.37
N SER A 31 -7.50 11.18 6.18
CA SER A 31 -7.34 11.83 4.86
C SER A 31 -6.11 12.76 4.79
N GLY A 32 -5.36 12.76 3.69
CA GLY A 32 -4.07 13.47 3.60
C GLY A 32 -2.88 12.60 3.18
N TYR A 33 -1.70 12.81 3.77
CA TYR A 33 -0.47 12.13 3.38
C TYR A 33 0.14 11.45 4.60
N ILE A 34 0.47 10.17 4.48
CA ILE A 34 1.13 9.39 5.52
C ILE A 34 2.49 8.93 5.00
N ASN A 35 3.55 9.27 5.72
CA ASN A 35 4.90 8.76 5.48
C ASN A 35 5.34 7.93 6.70
N GLY A 36 5.61 6.65 6.48
CA GLY A 36 5.99 5.68 7.50
C GLY A 36 7.26 4.93 7.12
N GLY A 37 8.19 4.75 8.06
CA GLY A 37 9.37 3.90 7.85
C GLY A 37 9.06 2.42 7.99
N SER A 38 8.85 1.95 9.22
CA SER A 38 8.63 0.53 9.54
C SER A 38 7.43 0.32 10.47
N GLY A 39 6.44 -0.48 10.10
CA GLY A 39 5.33 -0.83 11.02
C GLY A 39 3.97 -1.00 10.35
N TYR A 40 2.93 -0.64 11.09
CA TYR A 40 1.53 -0.78 10.65
C TYR A 40 0.97 0.58 10.29
N ILE A 41 0.51 0.74 9.06
CA ILE A 41 -0.10 1.96 8.55
C ILE A 41 -1.54 1.63 8.14
N ASN A 42 -2.50 2.34 8.72
CA ASN A 42 -3.90 2.30 8.32
C ASN A 42 -4.32 3.70 7.86
N GLY A 43 -4.91 3.79 6.66
CA GLY A 43 -5.37 5.04 6.07
C GLY A 43 -6.75 4.87 5.41
N GLY A 44 -7.55 5.92 5.34
CA GLY A 44 -8.82 5.90 4.60
C GLY A 44 -8.61 6.35 3.15
N SER A 45 -8.37 7.64 2.99
CA SER A 45 -8.21 8.32 1.69
C SER A 45 -6.95 9.20 1.68
N ASP A 46 -5.78 8.55 1.74
CA ASP A 46 -4.46 9.17 1.89
C ASP A 46 -3.41 8.83 0.81
N TYR A 47 -2.42 9.67 0.52
CA TYR A 47 -1.21 9.14 -0.13
C TYR A 47 -0.32 8.49 0.93
N ILE A 48 -0.09 7.18 0.85
CA ILE A 48 0.78 6.46 1.79
C ILE A 48 2.12 6.16 1.14
N ASN A 49 3.20 6.58 1.78
CA ASN A 49 4.55 6.11 1.48
C ASN A 49 5.08 5.34 2.70
N GLY A 50 5.30 4.03 2.54
CA GLY A 50 5.72 3.11 3.59
C GLY A 50 7.00 2.38 3.20
N GLY A 51 7.96 2.27 4.12
CA GLY A 51 9.17 1.46 3.88
C GLY A 51 8.90 -0.04 4.03
N SER A 52 8.73 -0.50 5.26
CA SER A 52 8.57 -1.92 5.58
C SER A 52 7.41 -2.19 6.54
N GLY A 53 6.60 -3.22 6.28
CA GLY A 53 5.55 -3.64 7.21
C GLY A 53 4.17 -3.84 6.56
N TYR A 54 3.12 -3.48 7.30
CA TYR A 54 1.73 -3.73 6.92
C TYR A 54 1.04 -2.41 6.60
N ILE A 55 0.51 -2.27 5.39
CA ILE A 55 -0.25 -1.12 4.95
C ILE A 55 -1.65 -1.60 4.57
N ASN A 56 -2.68 -1.07 5.22
CA ASN A 56 -4.07 -1.37 4.90
C ASN A 56 -4.85 -0.10 4.63
N ARG A 57 -5.72 -0.13 3.62
CA ARG A 57 -6.42 1.06 3.18
C ARG A 57 -7.66 0.78 2.33
N ASP A 58 -8.60 1.72 2.38
CA ASP A 58 -9.81 1.69 1.56
C ASP A 58 -9.56 2.21 0.13
N SER A 59 -9.14 3.47 -0.05
CA SER A 59 -9.12 4.08 -1.40
C SER A 59 -8.02 5.10 -1.71
N GLY A 60 -7.10 4.82 -2.64
CA GLY A 60 -6.17 5.76 -3.31
C GLY A 60 -4.75 5.22 -3.54
N TYR A 61 -3.70 6.03 -3.33
CA TYR A 61 -2.31 5.68 -3.70
C TYR A 61 -1.46 5.15 -2.54
N ILE A 62 -0.81 4.01 -2.74
CA ILE A 62 0.17 3.40 -1.84
C ILE A 62 1.48 3.18 -2.58
N ASN A 63 2.57 3.64 -1.99
CA ASN A 63 3.93 3.23 -2.34
C ASN A 63 4.55 2.54 -1.13
N GLY A 64 4.80 1.24 -1.24
CA GLY A 64 5.38 0.38 -0.22
C GLY A 64 6.72 -0.19 -0.66
N GLY A 65 7.67 -0.37 0.26
CA GLY A 65 8.89 -1.15 -0.02
C GLY A 65 8.63 -2.65 0.14
N SER A 66 8.79 -3.16 1.37
CA SER A 66 8.71 -4.59 1.69
C SER A 66 7.59 -4.90 2.69
N GLY A 67 6.70 -5.84 2.37
CA GLY A 67 5.76 -6.38 3.35
C GLY A 67 4.37 -6.70 2.80
N TYR A 68 3.34 -6.40 3.58
CA TYR A 68 1.96 -6.68 3.24
C TYR A 68 1.24 -5.37 2.92
N VAL A 69 0.71 -5.26 1.71
CA VAL A 69 -0.06 -4.11 1.27
C VAL A 69 -1.45 -4.55 0.83
N ASN A 70 -2.48 -3.95 1.40
CA ASN A 70 -3.87 -4.18 1.03
C ASN A 70 -4.57 -2.86 0.70
N CYS A 71 -5.22 -2.79 -0.46
CA CYS A 71 -6.00 -1.63 -0.88
C CYS A 71 -7.30 -2.06 -1.56
N GLU A 72 -8.44 -1.55 -1.12
CA GLU A 72 -9.72 -1.86 -1.80
C GLU A 72 -9.82 -1.21 -3.18
N SER A 73 -9.38 0.04 -3.32
CA SER A 73 -9.40 0.76 -4.58
C SER A 73 -8.22 1.70 -4.76
N GLY A 74 -7.63 1.76 -5.95
CA GLY A 74 -6.65 2.77 -6.32
C GLY A 74 -5.36 2.19 -6.91
N TYR A 75 -4.24 2.80 -6.55
CA TYR A 75 -2.93 2.49 -7.12
C TYR A 75 -2.01 1.97 -6.02
N VAL A 76 -1.50 0.77 -6.20
CA VAL A 76 -0.59 0.12 -5.26
C VAL A 76 0.73 -0.16 -5.97
N SER A 77 1.82 0.36 -5.43
CA SER A 77 3.19 0.05 -5.84
C SER A 77 3.93 -0.58 -4.67
N GLY A 78 4.57 -1.73 -4.90
CA GLY A 78 5.32 -2.47 -3.88
C GLY A 78 6.57 -3.14 -4.44
N ASP A 79 7.72 -3.06 -3.76
CA ASP A 79 8.94 -3.73 -4.23
C ASP A 79 8.92 -5.23 -3.95
N SER A 80 8.50 -5.63 -2.75
CA SER A 80 8.51 -7.03 -2.33
C SER A 80 7.44 -7.39 -1.30
N GLY A 81 6.87 -8.60 -1.41
CA GLY A 81 6.00 -9.19 -0.40
C GLY A 81 4.62 -9.57 -0.93
N TYR A 82 3.59 -9.35 -0.12
CA TYR A 82 2.20 -9.67 -0.45
C TYR A 82 1.45 -8.38 -0.76
N ILE A 83 0.92 -8.29 -1.97
CA ILE A 83 0.18 -7.12 -2.45
C ILE A 83 -1.20 -7.59 -2.87
N SER A 84 -2.23 -7.05 -2.22
CA SER A 84 -3.63 -7.33 -2.51
C SER A 84 -4.35 -6.04 -2.87
N GLY A 85 -5.05 -6.06 -4.00
CA GLY A 85 -5.85 -4.94 -4.47
C GLY A 85 -7.24 -5.39 -4.89
N GLY A 86 -8.27 -4.61 -4.53
CA GLY A 86 -9.62 -4.83 -5.06
C GLY A 86 -9.71 -4.32 -6.49
N SER A 87 -9.75 -3.00 -6.66
CA SER A 87 -9.91 -2.32 -7.95
C SER A 87 -8.78 -1.35 -8.25
N GLY A 88 -8.28 -1.34 -9.48
CA GLY A 88 -7.33 -0.33 -9.97
C GLY A 88 -6.00 -0.93 -10.44
N TYR A 89 -4.90 -0.26 -10.12
CA TYR A 89 -3.58 -0.57 -10.67
C TYR A 89 -2.67 -1.12 -9.58
N ILE A 90 -2.15 -2.33 -9.79
CA ILE A 90 -1.21 -2.98 -8.88
C ILE A 90 0.11 -3.15 -9.61
N ASN A 91 1.19 -2.64 -9.04
CA ASN A 91 2.55 -2.84 -9.51
C ASN A 91 3.38 -3.45 -8.38
N GLY A 92 3.83 -4.68 -8.57
CA GLY A 92 4.68 -5.40 -7.63
C GLY A 92 6.01 -5.80 -8.25
N GLY A 93 7.10 -5.65 -7.50
CA GLY A 93 8.39 -6.22 -7.89
C GLY A 93 8.36 -7.74 -7.73
N SER A 94 8.44 -8.22 -6.49
CA SER A 94 8.56 -9.65 -6.19
C SER A 94 7.57 -10.13 -5.12
N GLY A 95 6.97 -11.31 -5.31
CA GLY A 95 6.18 -11.98 -4.27
C GLY A 95 4.79 -12.43 -4.72
N TYR A 96 3.78 -12.22 -3.87
CA TYR A 96 2.40 -12.63 -4.13
C TYR A 96 1.56 -11.39 -4.44
N ILE A 97 1.02 -11.31 -5.64
CA ILE A 97 0.24 -10.17 -6.11
C ILE A 97 -1.16 -10.66 -6.49
N ILE A 98 -2.17 -10.10 -5.85
CA ILE A 98 -3.58 -10.47 -6.05
C ILE A 98 -4.37 -9.22 -6.41
N GLY A 99 -5.13 -9.27 -7.51
CA GLY A 99 -6.02 -8.18 -7.91
C GLY A 99 -7.38 -8.69 -8.36
N VAL A 100 -8.46 -8.03 -7.96
CA VAL A 100 -9.82 -8.43 -8.40
C VAL A 100 -10.17 -7.82 -9.75
N SER A 101 -9.94 -6.52 -9.94
CA SER A 101 -10.24 -5.81 -11.19
C SER A 101 -9.23 -4.70 -11.50
N GLY A 102 -8.86 -4.56 -12.77
CA GLY A 102 -7.98 -3.50 -13.27
C GLY A 102 -6.70 -4.04 -13.90
N ASP A 103 -5.55 -3.46 -13.57
CA ASP A 103 -4.27 -3.80 -14.19
C ASP A 103 -3.27 -4.29 -13.13
N ILE A 104 -2.64 -5.44 -13.36
CA ILE A 104 -1.63 -6.01 -12.49
C ILE A 104 -0.31 -6.13 -13.26
N ASN A 105 0.73 -5.48 -12.76
CA ASN A 105 2.11 -5.63 -13.23
C ASN A 105 2.94 -6.30 -12.14
N GLY A 106 3.61 -7.40 -12.46
CA GLY A 106 4.46 -8.13 -11.52
C GLY A 106 5.77 -8.58 -12.15
N VAL A 107 6.93 -8.36 -11.51
CA VAL A 107 8.22 -8.80 -12.09
C VAL A 107 8.51 -10.27 -11.78
N SER A 108 8.27 -10.72 -10.56
CA SER A 108 8.54 -12.10 -10.14
C SER A 108 7.60 -12.63 -9.06
N GLY A 109 7.26 -13.92 -9.12
CA GLY A 109 6.50 -14.62 -8.08
C GLY A 109 5.15 -15.16 -8.53
N TYR A 110 4.14 -15.04 -7.68
CA TYR A 110 2.78 -15.54 -7.94
C TYR A 110 1.84 -14.35 -8.17
N ILE A 111 1.20 -14.33 -9.34
CA ILE A 111 0.26 -13.29 -9.73
C ILE A 111 -1.10 -13.95 -9.96
N ASN A 112 -2.13 -13.48 -9.27
CA ASN A 112 -3.51 -13.92 -9.43
C ASN A 112 -4.42 -12.73 -9.71
N GLY A 113 -5.31 -12.83 -10.68
CA GLY A 113 -6.40 -11.85 -10.72
C GLY A 113 -7.57 -12.23 -11.61
N SER A 114 -8.78 -11.89 -11.15
CA SER A 114 -10.01 -12.43 -11.73
C SER A 114 -10.52 -11.66 -12.95
N SER A 115 -10.54 -10.33 -12.89
CA SER A 115 -11.03 -9.46 -13.98
C SER A 115 -9.99 -8.37 -14.27
N CYS A 116 -8.76 -8.83 -14.46
CA CYS A 116 -7.58 -7.98 -14.59
C CYS A 116 -6.86 -8.21 -15.91
N TYR A 117 -6.22 -7.17 -16.44
CA TYR A 117 -5.12 -7.35 -17.37
C TYR A 117 -3.85 -7.60 -16.57
N ILE A 118 -3.16 -8.72 -16.84
CA ILE A 118 -1.96 -9.11 -16.10
C ILE A 118 -0.75 -9.08 -17.03
N ASN A 119 0.26 -8.31 -16.62
CA ASN A 119 1.60 -8.33 -17.20
C ASN A 119 2.57 -8.87 -16.14
N GLY A 120 3.04 -10.10 -16.35
CA GLY A 120 3.96 -10.77 -15.44
C GLY A 120 5.31 -11.08 -16.09
N GLY A 121 6.38 -10.98 -15.31
CA GLY A 121 7.71 -11.46 -15.66
C GLY A 121 7.90 -12.94 -15.30
N ASN A 122 8.91 -13.23 -14.49
CA ASN A 122 9.28 -14.60 -14.10
C ASN A 122 8.39 -15.11 -12.97
N GLY A 123 7.43 -15.98 -13.25
CA GLY A 123 6.55 -16.46 -12.20
C GLY A 123 5.37 -17.27 -12.68
N TYR A 124 4.45 -17.52 -11.76
CA TYR A 124 3.18 -18.17 -12.03
C TYR A 124 2.09 -17.12 -12.13
N ILE A 125 1.38 -17.10 -13.27
CA ILE A 125 0.23 -16.24 -13.50
C ILE A 125 -1.02 -17.11 -13.51
N SER A 126 -2.04 -16.67 -12.76
CA SER A 126 -3.37 -17.27 -12.72
C SER A 126 -4.41 -16.19 -12.92
N ILE A 127 -5.45 -16.51 -13.69
CA ILE A 127 -6.57 -15.64 -14.02
C ILE A 127 -7.84 -16.30 -13.51
#